data_AF-A0A6A7LGP6-F1
#
_entry.id   AF-A0A6A7LGP6-F1
#
_cell.length_a   1.000
_cell.length_b   1.000
_cell.length_c   1.000
_cell.angle_alpha   90.00
_cell.angle_beta   90.00
_cell.angle_gamma   90.00
#
_symmetry.space_group_name_H-M   'P 1'
#
loop_
_entity.id
_entity.type
_entity.pdbx_description
1 polymer ?
#
loop_
_entity_poly.entity_id
_entity_poly.type
_entity_poly.pdbx_seq_one_letter_code
_entity_poly.pdbx_strand_id
1 'polypeptide(L)'
;MSCFLILRKIWTDDIAEFKGQFYNITASKVGPILTQKPHFPIYLGGIVKEILAHIAKYADGWLAPVGGSLDILEGKICRTMA
;
A
#
# COMPACT_ATOMS: atom_id res chain seq x y z
N MET A 1 12.75 0.51 0.95
CA MET A 1 11.68 -0.51 0.81
C MET A 1 10.56 -0.12 1.79
N SER A 2 9.31 0.01 1.34
CA SER A 2 8.21 0.70 2.05
C SER A 2 7.52 -0.17 3.12
N CYS A 3 6.89 0.46 4.12
CA CYS A 3 6.15 -0.18 5.21
C CYS A 3 4.99 -1.08 4.76
N PHE A 4 4.46 -0.87 3.55
CA PHE A 4 3.33 -1.65 3.01
C PHE A 4 3.64 -3.13 2.84
N LEU A 5 4.88 -3.47 2.48
CA LEU A 5 5.30 -4.87 2.34
C LEU A 5 5.32 -5.59 3.69
N ILE A 6 5.64 -4.85 4.76
CA ILE A 6 5.67 -5.37 6.12
C ILE A 6 4.25 -5.67 6.60
N LEU A 7 3.32 -4.74 6.37
CA LEU A 7 1.91 -4.92 6.73
C LEU A 7 1.30 -6.14 6.01
N ARG A 8 1.55 -6.29 4.71
CA ARG A 8 1.10 -7.48 3.97
C ARG A 8 1.65 -8.76 4.60
N LYS A 9 2.95 -8.80 4.92
CA LYS A 9 3.60 -9.96 5.56
C LYS A 9 3.00 -10.30 6.93
N ILE A 10 2.70 -9.29 7.74
CA ILE A 10 2.04 -9.44 9.04
C ILE A 10 0.64 -10.06 8.90
N TRP A 11 -0.09 -9.73 7.85
CA TRP A 11 -1.45 -10.19 7.63
C TRP A 11 -1.56 -11.52 6.90
N THR A 12 -0.56 -11.89 6.08
CA THR A 12 -0.60 -13.09 5.25
C THR A 12 0.15 -14.27 5.86
N ASP A 13 1.23 -14.01 6.60
CA ASP A 13 2.13 -15.05 7.08
C ASP A 13 1.75 -15.46 8.51
N ASP A 14 1.79 -16.77 8.82
CA ASP A 14 1.53 -17.24 10.20
C ASP A 14 2.63 -16.78 11.18
N ILE A 15 3.85 -16.62 10.68
CA ILE A 15 4.99 -16.03 11.39
C ILE A 15 5.55 -14.91 10.52
N ALA A 16 5.41 -13.68 10.98
CA ALA A 16 5.96 -12.50 10.33
C ALA A 16 7.39 -12.25 10.81
N GLU A 17 8.34 -12.23 9.87
CA GLU A 17 9.73 -11.83 10.12
C GLU A 17 10.15 -10.84 9.04
N PHE A 18 10.81 -9.75 9.43
CA PHE A 18 11.26 -8.74 8.49
C PHE A 18 12.51 -8.03 8.99
N LYS A 19 13.52 -7.88 8.13
CA LYS A 19 14.71 -7.09 8.41
C LYS A 19 14.95 -6.10 7.28
N GLY A 20 14.75 -4.82 7.56
CA GLY A 20 14.95 -3.74 6.61
C GLY A 20 15.69 -2.57 7.23
N GLN A 21 15.92 -1.54 6.42
CA GLN A 21 16.64 -0.33 6.83
C GLN A 21 15.92 0.44 7.95
N PHE A 22 14.59 0.50 7.90
CA PHE A 22 13.78 1.30 8.83
C PHE A 22 13.03 0.47 9.86
N TYR A 23 12.86 -0.82 9.62
CA TYR A 23 12.05 -1.71 10.46
C TYR A 23 12.75 -3.05 10.62
N ASN A 24 12.74 -3.58 11.85
CA ASN A 24 13.23 -4.91 12.17
C ASN A 24 12.20 -5.61 13.06
N ILE A 25 11.60 -6.67 12.54
CA ILE A 25 10.61 -7.52 13.19
C ILE A 25 11.23 -8.91 13.27
N THR A 26 11.49 -9.36 14.49
CA THR A 26 11.87 -10.74 14.76
C THR A 26 10.69 -11.66 14.48
N ALA A 27 10.94 -12.95 14.20
CA ALA A 27 9.91 -13.96 13.99
C ALA A 27 8.80 -13.87 15.06
N SER A 28 7.64 -13.37 14.64
CA SER A 28 6.53 -13.02 15.52
C SER A 28 5.22 -13.52 14.95
N LYS A 29 4.35 -14.03 15.83
CA LYS A 29 2.97 -14.34 15.49
C LYS A 29 2.11 -13.13 15.81
N VAL A 30 1.40 -12.60 14.81
CA VAL A 30 0.53 -11.43 14.98
C VAL A 30 -0.91 -11.86 14.76
N GLY A 31 -1.77 -11.56 15.74
CA GLY A 31 -3.19 -11.88 15.70
C GLY A 31 -4.04 -10.71 16.19
N PRO A 32 -5.37 -10.77 15.98
CA PRO A 32 -6.14 -11.88 15.42
C PRO A 32 -5.96 -12.06 13.90
N ILE A 33 -6.18 -13.29 13.42
CA ILE A 33 -6.13 -13.62 11.98
C ILE A 33 -7.23 -12.85 11.27
N LEU A 34 -6.91 -12.31 10.10
CA LEU A 34 -7.89 -11.57 9.31
C LEU A 34 -8.98 -12.48 8.77
N THR A 35 -10.23 -12.06 8.92
CA THR A 35 -11.36 -12.67 8.22
C THR A 35 -11.30 -12.39 6.70
N GLN A 36 -10.76 -11.23 6.32
CA GLN A 36 -10.61 -10.82 4.92
C GLN A 36 -9.29 -11.37 4.33
N LYS A 37 -9.39 -12.02 3.16
CA LYS A 37 -8.25 -12.60 2.42
C LYS A 37 -8.04 -11.89 1.07
N PRO A 38 -6.80 -11.83 0.54
CA PRO A 38 -5.55 -12.29 1.18
C PRO A 38 -5.03 -11.33 2.27
N HIS A 39 -5.40 -10.05 2.22
CA HIS A 39 -5.06 -9.03 3.22
C HIS A 39 -6.13 -7.92 3.21
N PHE A 40 -6.08 -7.00 4.18
CA PHE A 40 -6.86 -5.76 4.11
C PHE A 40 -6.45 -4.93 2.89
N PRO A 41 -7.38 -4.21 2.24
CA PRO A 41 -7.05 -3.37 1.10
C PRO A 41 -6.29 -2.13 1.59
N ILE A 42 -5.15 -1.85 0.96
CA ILE A 42 -4.34 -0.68 1.27
C ILE A 42 -4.69 0.44 0.29
N TYR A 43 -5.33 1.49 0.79
CA TYR A 43 -5.61 2.70 0.02
C TYR A 43 -4.64 3.81 0.37
N LEU A 44 -4.14 4.50 -0.64
CA LEU A 44 -3.22 5.63 -0.47
C LEU A 44 -3.77 6.87 -1.15
N GLY A 45 -3.56 8.03 -0.53
CA GLY A 45 -3.90 9.33 -1.09
C GLY A 45 -2.66 10.13 -1.50
N GLY A 46 -2.86 11.17 -2.31
CA GLY A 46 -1.82 12.09 -2.75
C GLY A 46 -1.76 12.23 -4.27
N ILE A 47 -1.10 13.27 -4.74
CA ILE A 47 -1.14 13.70 -6.15
C ILE A 47 0.22 14.02 -6.77
N VAL A 48 1.29 13.92 -5.98
CA VAL A 48 2.66 14.15 -6.44
C VAL A 48 3.22 12.87 -7.07
N LYS A 49 4.12 13.03 -8.03
CA LYS A 49 4.59 11.94 -8.90
C LYS A 49 5.19 10.76 -8.12
N GLU A 50 5.96 11.05 -7.07
CA GLU A 50 6.63 10.07 -6.23
C GLU A 50 5.63 9.25 -5.42
N ILE A 51 4.61 9.91 -4.87
CA ILE A 51 3.51 9.23 -4.18
C ILE A 51 2.75 8.37 -5.16
N LEU A 52 2.36 8.92 -6.31
CA LEU A 52 1.67 8.19 -7.37
C LEU A 52 2.41 6.90 -7.78
N ALA A 53 3.73 6.96 -7.95
CA ALA A 53 4.54 5.77 -8.21
C ALA A 53 4.49 4.73 -7.07
N HIS A 54 4.41 5.17 -5.81
CA HIS A 54 4.21 4.26 -4.67
C HIS A 54 2.80 3.65 -4.65
N ILE A 55 1.78 4.44 -5.01
CA ILE A 55 0.39 3.98 -5.10
C ILE A 55 0.29 2.86 -6.15
N ALA A 56 0.79 3.11 -7.36
CA ALA A 56 0.83 2.13 -8.44
C ALA A 56 1.52 0.83 -8.05
N LYS A 57 2.57 0.92 -7.22
CA LYS A 57 3.40 -0.23 -6.86
C LYS A 57 2.90 -1.02 -5.65
N TYR A 58 2.26 -0.37 -4.67
CA TYR A 58 2.00 -0.99 -3.37
C TYR A 58 0.56 -0.89 -2.87
N ALA A 59 -0.25 0.03 -3.40
CA ALA A 59 -1.64 0.21 -2.98
C ALA A 59 -2.59 -0.63 -3.83
N ASP A 60 -3.72 -1.01 -3.24
CA ASP A 60 -4.82 -1.67 -3.94
C ASP A 60 -5.82 -0.62 -4.50
N GLY A 61 -5.65 0.66 -4.16
CA GLY A 61 -6.39 1.76 -4.77
C GLY A 61 -5.87 3.14 -4.40
N TRP A 62 -6.30 4.13 -5.19
CA TRP A 62 -5.96 5.54 -5.02
C TRP A 62 -7.14 6.34 -4.47
N LEU A 63 -6.93 7.02 -3.35
CA LEU A 63 -7.84 8.04 -2.82
C LEU A 63 -7.49 9.39 -3.45
N ALA A 64 -8.08 9.67 -4.61
CA ALA A 64 -7.95 10.94 -5.28
C ALA A 64 -8.55 12.08 -4.41
N PRO A 65 -7.94 13.28 -4.42
CA PRO A 65 -8.49 14.42 -3.68
C PRO A 65 -9.84 14.85 -4.25
N VAL A 66 -10.74 15.24 -3.37
CA VAL A 66 -12.04 15.82 -3.75
C VAL A 66 -11.79 17.28 -4.16
N GLY A 67 -11.90 17.60 -5.46
CA GLY A 67 -11.83 18.98 -5.94
C GLY A 67 -10.94 19.29 -7.16
N GLY A 68 -10.69 18.34 -8.07
CA GLY A 68 -10.00 18.59 -9.35
C GLY A 68 -10.91 18.40 -10.56
N SER A 69 -10.57 19.01 -11.70
CA SER A 69 -11.23 18.66 -12.98
C SER A 69 -10.94 17.20 -13.32
N LEU A 70 -11.93 16.50 -13.90
CA LEU A 70 -11.78 15.10 -14.32
C LEU A 70 -10.59 14.92 -15.27
N ASP A 71 -10.31 15.89 -16.14
CA ASP A 71 -9.17 15.83 -17.08
C ASP A 71 -7.82 15.72 -16.37
N ILE A 72 -7.68 16.40 -15.21
CA ILE A 72 -6.47 16.36 -14.40
C ILE A 72 -6.34 14.98 -13.73
N LEU A 73 -7.46 14.37 -13.33
CA LEU A 73 -7.49 13.04 -12.71
C LEU A 73 -7.21 11.96 -13.75
N GLU A 74 -7.84 12.00 -14.92
CA GLU A 74 -7.57 11.09 -16.05
C GLU A 74 -6.10 11.12 -16.45
N GLY A 75 -5.53 12.33 -16.59
CA GLY A 75 -4.13 12.51 -16.91
C GLY A 75 -3.16 11.91 -15.88
N LYS A 76 -3.58 11.76 -14.62
CA LYS A 76 -2.79 11.14 -13.54
C LYS A 76 -3.00 9.64 -13.47
N ILE A 77 -4.21 9.16 -13.65
CA ILE A 77 -4.54 7.73 -13.71
C ILE A 77 -3.74 7.07 -14.84
N CYS A 78 -3.83 7.60 -16.06
CA CYS A 78 -3.18 7.01 -17.24
C CYS A 78 -1.66 6.97 -17.16
N ARG A 79 -1.03 7.88 -16.41
CA ARG A 79 0.45 7.94 -16.26
C ARG A 79 0.98 7.15 -15.06
N THR A 80 0.10 6.78 -14.14
CA THR A 80 0.47 6.21 -12.85
C THR A 80 0.10 4.75 -12.76
N MET A 81 -1.09 4.37 -13.24
CA MET A 81 -1.66 3.03 -13.06
C MET A 81 -1.64 2.17 -14.33
N ALA A 82 -0.94 2.61 -15.38
CA ALA A 82 -0.60 1.81 -16.56
C ALA A 82 0.81 1.24 -16.41
#